data_AF-A0A6G7PT59-F1
#
_entry.id   AF-A0A6G7PT59-F1
#
_cell.length_a   1.000
_cell.length_b   1.000
_cell.length_c   1.000
_cell.angle_alpha   90.00
_cell.angle_beta   90.00
_cell.angle_gamma   90.00
#
_symmetry.space_group_name_H-M   'P 1'
#
loop_
_entity.id
_entity.type
_entity.pdbx_description
1 polymer ?
#
loop_
_entity_poly.entity_id
_entity_poly.type
_entity_poly.pdbx_seq_one_letter_code
_entity_poly.pdbx_strand_id
1 'polypeptide(L)' 'MARHKKIERKREIERRRRRRAKLAKLRAKGLFPRPEGYDPRVYSYVAYAVAKGIMSLDEANRRLETAKLKEAV' A
#
# COMPACT_ATOMS: atom_id res chain seq x y z
N MET A 1 7.10 -0.23 30.40
CA MET A 1 7.19 -1.31 29.39
C MET A 1 8.46 -2.13 29.62
N ALA A 2 8.33 -3.41 29.95
CA ALA A 2 9.46 -4.33 30.14
C ALA A 2 10.44 -4.30 28.96
N ARG A 3 11.74 -4.49 29.21
CA ARG A 3 12.82 -4.45 28.20
C ARG A 3 12.48 -5.30 26.96
N HIS A 4 11.86 -6.47 27.17
CA HIS A 4 11.40 -7.36 26.10
C HIS A 4 10.46 -6.69 25.11
N LYS A 5 9.39 -6.03 25.58
CA LYS A 5 8.43 -5.32 24.71
C LYS A 5 9.07 -4.15 23.94
N LYS A 6 10.09 -3.49 24.50
CA LYS A 6 10.84 -2.44 23.80
C LYS A 6 11.67 -3.01 22.63
N ILE A 7 12.29 -4.17 22.82
CA ILE A 7 13.09 -4.84 21.79
C ILE A 7 12.20 -5.32 20.64
N GLU A 8 11.08 -5.96 20.95
CA GLU A 8 10.11 -6.39 19.94
C GLU A 8 9.56 -5.21 19.12
N ARG A 9 9.21 -4.11 19.79
CA ARG A 9 8.73 -2.90 19.11
C ARG A 9 9.77 -2.30 18.18
N LYS A 10 11.06 -2.30 18.55
CA LYS A 10 12.15 -1.88 17.66
C LYS A 10 12.26 -2.77 16.42
N ARG A 11 12.21 -4.10 16.60
CA ARG A 11 12.24 -5.07 15.48
C ARG A 11 11.05 -4.89 14.54
N GLU A 12 9.87 -4.63 15.08
CA GLU A 12 8.66 -4.41 14.28
C GLU A 12 8.75 -3.10 13.48
N ILE A 13 9.23 -2.01 14.10
CA ILE A 13 9.49 -0.75 13.41
C ILE A 13 10.49 -0.95 12.27
N GLU A 14 11.55 -1.73 12.50
CA GLU A 14 12.56 -2.01 11.48
C GLU A 14 11.98 -2.84 10.32
N ARG A 15 11.17 -3.86 10.60
CA ARG A 15 10.42 -4.61 9.57
C ARG A 15 9.53 -3.68 8.75
N ARG A 16 8.81 -2.77 9.40
CA ARG A 16 7.97 -1.76 8.72
C ARG A 16 8.82 -0.83 7.85
N ARG A 17 9.97 -0.35 8.33
CA ARG A 17 10.91 0.47 7.55
C ARG A 17 11.41 -0.26 6.30
N ARG A 18 11.85 -1.52 6.43
CA ARG A 18 12.29 -2.34 5.28
C ARG A 18 11.20 -2.54 4.24
N ARG A 19 9.96 -2.80 4.66
CA ARG A 19 8.81 -2.89 3.72
C ARG A 19 8.58 -1.57 2.99
N ARG A 20 8.61 -0.43 3.70
CA ARG A 20 8.44 0.90 3.08
C ARG A 20 9.55 1.20 2.07
N ALA A 21 10.81 0.87 2.38
CA ALA A 21 11.94 1.05 1.48
C ALA A 21 11.83 0.16 0.22
N LYS A 22 11.43 -1.10 0.37
CA LYS A 22 11.19 -2.02 -0.77
C LYS A 22 10.10 -1.47 -1.69
N LEU A 23 8.98 -1.00 -1.12
CA LEU A 23 7.90 -0.38 -1.88
C LEU A 23 8.36 0.92 -2.55
N ALA A 24 9.13 1.77 -1.88
CA ALA A 24 9.69 2.98 -2.49
C ALA A 24 10.60 2.67 -3.68
N LYS A 25 11.45 1.63 -3.58
CA LYS A 25 12.28 1.17 -4.69
C LYS A 25 11.44 0.63 -5.87
N LEU A 26 10.36 -0.07 -5.58
CA LEU A 26 9.43 -0.56 -6.62
C LEU A 26 8.63 0.59 -7.27
N ARG A 27 8.28 1.62 -6.49
CA ARG A 27 7.65 2.85 -7.00
C ARG A 27 8.58 3.65 -7.90
N ALA A 28 9.84 3.82 -7.49
CA ALA A 28 10.85 4.52 -8.30
C ALA A 28 11.11 3.81 -9.64
N LYS A 29 10.83 2.51 -9.73
CA LYS A 29 10.90 1.71 -10.95
C LYS A 29 9.60 1.76 -11.80
N GLY A 30 8.58 2.48 -11.37
CA GLY A 30 7.27 2.54 -12.07
C GLY A 30 6.40 1.29 -11.93
N LEU A 31 6.86 0.23 -11.24
CA LEU A 31 6.12 -1.02 -11.08
C LEU A 31 4.95 -0.93 -10.08
N PHE A 32 5.00 0.08 -9.21
CA PHE A 32 3.90 0.46 -8.33
C PHE A 32 3.70 1.96 -8.49
N PRO A 33 2.85 2.43 -9.41
CA PRO A 33 2.50 3.84 -9.44
C PRO A 33 1.90 4.24 -8.09
N ARG A 34 2.20 5.47 -7.64
CA ARG A 34 1.43 6.05 -6.54
C ARG A 34 0.01 6.27 -7.08
N PRO A 35 -1.03 5.94 -6.32
CA PRO A 35 -2.35 6.45 -6.62
C PRO A 35 -2.32 7.97 -6.38
N GLU A 36 -2.01 8.72 -7.40
CA GLU A 36 -2.38 10.14 -7.44
C GLU A 36 -3.92 10.16 -7.46
N GLY A 37 -4.52 10.73 -6.42
CA GLY A 37 -5.98 10.80 -6.26
C GLY A 37 -6.68 9.62 -5.57
N TYR A 38 -6.00 8.57 -5.10
CA TYR A 38 -6.66 7.46 -4.38
C TYR A 38 -5.99 7.07 -3.06
N ASP A 39 -6.76 6.47 -2.14
CA ASP A 39 -6.21 5.94 -0.89
C ASP A 39 -5.12 4.87 -1.17
N PRO A 40 -3.87 5.10 -0.74
CA PRO A 40 -2.75 4.18 -0.99
C PRO A 40 -2.88 2.82 -0.33
N ARG A 41 -3.74 2.65 0.69
CA ARG A 41 -4.04 1.35 1.30
C ARG A 41 -4.90 0.52 0.37
N VAL A 42 -5.95 1.12 -0.19
CA VAL A 42 -6.89 0.45 -1.09
C VAL A 42 -6.24 0.14 -2.43
N TYR A 43 -5.57 1.13 -3.03
CA TYR A 43 -4.91 0.96 -4.32
C TYR A 43 -3.90 -0.20 -4.34
N SER A 44 -3.09 -0.33 -3.29
CA SER A 44 -2.07 -1.38 -3.21
C SER A 44 -2.65 -2.80 -3.18
N TYR A 45 -3.80 -2.99 -2.52
CA TYR A 45 -4.50 -4.27 -2.47
C TYR A 45 -5.19 -4.57 -3.80
N VAL A 46 -5.87 -3.57 -4.37
CA VAL A 46 -6.56 -3.70 -5.66
C VAL A 46 -5.59 -4.06 -6.77
N ALA A 47 -4.47 -3.33 -6.89
CA ALA A 47 -3.43 -3.63 -7.88
C ALA A 47 -2.86 -5.05 -7.73
N TYR A 48 -2.62 -5.50 -6.50
CA TYR A 48 -2.16 -6.86 -6.23
C TYR A 48 -3.19 -7.92 -6.66
N ALA A 49 -4.45 -7.73 -6.29
CA ALA A 49 -5.51 -8.69 -6.56
C ALA A 49 -5.83 -8.81 -8.06
N VAL A 50 -5.80 -7.69 -8.79
CA VAL A 50 -5.91 -7.68 -10.27
C VAL A 50 -4.74 -8.42 -10.91
N ALA A 51 -3.50 -8.11 -10.50
CA ALA A 51 -2.31 -8.78 -11.05
C ALA A 51 -2.25 -10.29 -10.77
N LYS A 52 -3.02 -10.76 -9.77
CA LYS A 52 -3.16 -12.18 -9.42
C LYS A 52 -4.43 -12.84 -9.96
N GLY A 53 -5.26 -12.10 -10.70
CA GLY A 53 -6.53 -12.61 -11.23
C GLY A 53 -7.58 -12.93 -10.15
N ILE A 54 -7.39 -12.44 -8.92
CA ILE A 54 -8.32 -12.63 -7.80
C ILE A 54 -9.53 -11.68 -7.95
N MET A 55 -9.34 -10.56 -8.63
CA MET A 55 -10.34 -9.50 -8.82
C MET A 55 -10.42 -9.13 -10.30
N SER A 56 -11.64 -8.95 -10.81
CA SER A 56 -11.84 -8.48 -12.18
C SER A 56 -11.49 -6.98 -12.31
N LEU A 57 -11.19 -6.54 -13.54
CA LEU A 57 -10.94 -5.13 -13.83
C LEU A 57 -12.13 -4.24 -13.46
N ASP A 58 -13.36 -4.72 -13.67
CA ASP A 58 -14.58 -3.98 -13.33
C ASP A 58 -14.76 -3.79 -11.83
N GLU A 59 -14.50 -4.84 -11.04
CA GLU A 59 -14.58 -4.77 -9.58
C GLU A 59 -13.48 -3.86 -9.01
N ALA A 60 -12.28 -3.92 -9.58
CA ALA A 60 -11.18 -3.04 -9.23
C ALA A 60 -11.52 -1.58 -9.47
N ASN A 61 -12.08 -1.24 -10.65
CA ASN A 61 -12.46 0.12 -10.98
C ASN A 61 -13.53 0.67 -10.02
N ARG A 62 -14.56 -0.12 -9.67
CA ARG A 62 -15.56 0.29 -8.67
C ARG A 62 -14.92 0.60 -7.30
N ARG A 63 -14.00 -0.25 -6.84
CA ARG A 63 -13.30 -0.03 -5.57
C ARG A 63 -12.39 1.19 -5.60
N LEU A 64 -11.73 1.44 -6.72
CA LEU A 64 -10.90 2.63 -6.90
C LEU A 64 -11.77 3.89 -6.94
N GLU A 65 -12.89 3.91 -7.66
CA GLU A 65 -13.81 5.05 -7.66
C GLU A 65 -14.27 5.44 -6.25
N THR A 66 -14.64 4.46 -5.40
CA THR A 66 -15.00 4.72 -4.00
C THR A 66 -13.82 5.23 -3.17
N ALA A 67 -12.60 4.80 -3.51
CA ALA A 67 -11.37 5.17 -2.81
C ALA A 67 -10.72 6.45 -3.35
N LYS A 68 -11.36 7.15 -4.31
CA LYS A 68 -10.91 8.48 -4.74
C LYS A 68 -10.92 9.42 -3.54
N LEU A 69 -9.75 10.00 -3.26
CA LEU A 69 -9.67 11.14 -2.37
C LEU A 69 -10.23 12.31 -3.18
N LYS A 70 -11.41 12.82 -2.80
CA LYS A 70 -11.88 14.11 -3.32
C LYS A 70 -10.80 15.11 -3.01
N GLU A 71 -10.17 15.68 -4.04
CA GLU A 71 -9.20 16.75 -3.89
C GLU A 71 -9.82 17.82 -2.99
N ALA A 72 -9.19 18.05 -1.84
CA ALA A 72 -9.44 19.27 -1.09
C ALA A 72 -8.84 20.39 -1.94
N VAL A 73 -9.73 21.12 -2.62
CA VAL A 73 -9.46 22.39 -3.28
C VAL A 73 -8.81 23.35 -2.29
#